data_AF-E3H0L5-F1
#
_entry.id   AF-E3H0L5-F1
#
_cell.length_a   1.000
_cell.length_b   1.000
_cell.length_c   1.000
_cell.angle_alpha   90.00
_cell.angle_beta   90.00
_cell.angle_gamma   90.00
#
_symmetry.space_group_name_H-M   'P 1'
#
loop_
_entity.id
_entity.type
_entity.pdbx_description
1 polymer ?
#
loop_
_entity_poly.entity_id
_entity_poly.type
_entity_poly.pdbx_seq_one_letter_code
_entity_poly.pdbx_strand_id
1 'polypeptide(L)'
;MTYFAYRVVGKTEYNGFDVPQTPQSFADDTEQRLTDPDFLEGDKRFALVVWALPEGVNHVDDVPQDSVAHGNYIQCAGSTRAMTVEIRVTAEDGSYEQYTVARKPVTDPDAWTAITWVGNRMPVQVHPEEVFTGEQAASIFRAYIEDGVIPPRELLRTLDI
;
A
#
# COMPACT_ATOMS: atom_id res chain seq x y z
N MET A 1 -19.86 -8.29 -2.56
CA MET A 1 -18.99 -8.00 -1.39
C MET A 1 -17.57 -8.20 -1.87
N THR A 2 -16.71 -7.20 -1.72
CA THR A 2 -15.29 -7.31 -2.10
C THR A 2 -14.51 -7.87 -0.94
N TYR A 3 -13.66 -8.85 -1.21
CA TYR A 3 -12.72 -9.43 -0.25
C TYR A 3 -11.32 -8.89 -0.53
N PHE A 4 -10.51 -8.78 0.52
CA PHE A 4 -9.15 -8.28 0.42
C PHE A 4 -8.17 -9.30 0.98
N ALA A 5 -6.97 -9.30 0.40
CA ALA A 5 -5.82 -10.00 0.91
C ALA A 5 -4.69 -9.00 1.15
N TYR A 6 -3.79 -9.37 2.04
CA TYR A 6 -2.61 -8.57 2.31
C TYR A 6 -1.35 -9.41 2.31
N ARG A 7 -0.22 -8.74 2.12
CA ARG A 7 1.12 -9.29 2.25
C ARG A 7 1.95 -8.38 3.12
N VAL A 8 2.66 -8.96 4.07
CA VAL A 8 3.64 -8.24 4.89
C VAL A 8 5.03 -8.65 4.43
N VAL A 9 5.82 -7.65 4.03
CA VAL A 9 7.19 -7.84 3.55
C VAL A 9 8.17 -7.49 4.67
N GLY A 10 9.20 -8.30 4.79
CA GLY A 10 10.13 -8.25 5.91
C GLY A 10 11.25 -9.28 5.76
N LYS A 11 11.91 -9.59 6.88
CA LYS A 11 12.83 -10.74 6.96
C LYS A 11 12.10 -12.08 6.82
N THR A 12 10.86 -12.11 7.26
CA THR A 12 9.92 -13.20 7.03
C THR A 12 8.71 -12.61 6.33
N GLU A 13 8.52 -12.98 5.07
CA GLU A 13 7.34 -12.61 4.30
C GLU A 13 6.18 -13.54 4.65
N TYR A 14 4.98 -12.98 4.73
CA TYR A 14 3.75 -13.77 4.84
C TYR A 14 2.58 -13.08 4.15
N ASN A 15 1.68 -13.92 3.62
CA ASN A 15 0.40 -13.51 3.05
C ASN A 15 -0.71 -13.76 4.08
N GLY A 16 -1.72 -12.92 4.09
CA GLY A 16 -2.88 -13.04 4.97
C GLY A 16 -4.19 -12.86 4.21
N PHE A 17 -5.15 -13.69 4.58
CA PHE A 17 -6.52 -13.66 4.11
C PHE A 17 -7.41 -14.07 5.28
N ASP A 18 -7.85 -13.08 6.06
CA ASP A 18 -8.59 -13.32 7.29
C ASP A 18 -10.10 -13.34 7.01
N VAL A 19 -10.80 -14.37 7.47
CA VAL A 19 -12.26 -14.51 7.34
C VAL A 19 -12.89 -14.86 8.69
N PRO A 20 -14.15 -14.42 8.97
CA PRO A 20 -14.99 -13.57 8.12
C PRO A 20 -14.46 -12.13 8.01
N GLN A 21 -14.69 -11.46 6.88
CA GLN A 21 -14.34 -10.05 6.68
C GLN A 21 -15.42 -9.29 5.91
N THR A 22 -15.52 -7.99 6.19
CA THR A 22 -16.12 -6.98 5.32
C THR A 22 -15.06 -5.94 4.96
N PRO A 23 -15.27 -5.05 3.96
CA PRO A 23 -14.36 -3.95 3.70
C PRO A 23 -14.05 -3.13 4.95
N GLN A 24 -15.06 -2.83 5.78
CA GLN A 24 -14.87 -2.07 7.02
C GLN A 24 -14.00 -2.83 8.03
N SER A 25 -14.28 -4.11 8.31
CA SER A 25 -13.48 -4.87 9.28
C SER A 25 -12.04 -5.07 8.79
N PHE A 26 -11.85 -5.27 7.48
CA PHE A 26 -10.52 -5.37 6.88
C PHE A 26 -9.76 -4.03 6.93
N ALA A 27 -10.46 -2.92 6.74
CA ALA A 27 -9.90 -1.58 6.90
C ALA A 27 -9.51 -1.29 8.36
N ASP A 28 -10.33 -1.70 9.33
CA ASP A 28 -10.02 -1.58 10.77
C ASP A 28 -8.74 -2.37 11.13
N ASP A 29 -8.63 -3.62 10.68
CA ASP A 29 -7.43 -4.43 10.92
C ASP A 29 -6.20 -3.88 10.18
N THR A 30 -6.40 -3.26 9.01
CA THR A 30 -5.32 -2.61 8.24
C THR A 30 -4.84 -1.35 8.95
N GLU A 31 -5.76 -0.53 9.46
CA GLU A 31 -5.44 0.64 10.28
C GLU A 31 -4.67 0.24 11.54
N GLN A 32 -5.11 -0.80 12.26
CA GLN A 32 -4.40 -1.30 13.43
C GLN A 32 -2.94 -1.64 13.10
N ARG A 33 -2.70 -2.36 11.99
CA ARG A 33 -1.34 -2.69 11.51
C ARG A 33 -0.52 -1.46 11.14
N LEU A 34 -1.13 -0.43 10.56
CA LEU A 34 -0.45 0.80 10.17
C LEU A 34 -0.13 1.70 11.37
N THR A 35 -0.98 1.70 12.40
CA THR A 35 -0.83 2.57 13.58
C THR A 35 -0.08 1.94 14.74
N ASP A 36 0.00 0.61 14.81
CA ASP A 36 0.77 -0.08 15.85
C ASP A 36 2.28 0.19 15.66
N PRO A 37 2.93 0.91 16.60
CA PRO A 37 4.33 1.31 16.46
C PRO A 37 5.28 0.12 16.29
N ASP A 38 4.89 -1.07 16.76
CA ASP A 38 5.69 -2.28 16.73
C ASP A 38 5.38 -3.17 15.51
N PHE A 39 4.43 -2.80 14.63
CA PHE A 39 4.09 -3.64 13.48
C PHE A 39 5.04 -3.44 12.28
N LEU A 40 5.11 -2.22 11.73
CA LEU A 40 6.11 -1.85 10.70
C LEU A 40 7.29 -1.13 11.36
N GLU A 41 8.32 -1.88 11.71
CA GLU A 41 9.52 -1.39 12.39
C GLU A 41 10.58 -0.81 11.41
N GLY A 42 10.43 -1.02 10.11
CA GLY A 42 11.39 -0.59 9.08
C GLY A 42 12.61 -1.52 8.89
N ASP A 43 12.63 -2.69 9.55
CA ASP A 43 13.66 -3.72 9.36
C ASP A 43 13.07 -5.14 9.32
N LYS A 44 12.50 -5.63 10.43
CA LYS A 44 11.93 -6.98 10.47
C LYS A 44 10.69 -7.11 9.59
N ARG A 45 9.85 -6.08 9.62
CA ARG A 45 8.69 -5.85 8.76
C ARG A 45 8.79 -4.40 8.30
N PHE A 46 8.70 -4.19 7.00
CA PHE A 46 8.92 -2.88 6.42
C PHE A 46 7.99 -2.55 5.26
N ALA A 47 7.14 -3.47 4.80
CA ALA A 47 6.08 -3.12 3.86
C ALA A 47 4.80 -3.87 4.15
N LEU A 48 3.68 -3.24 3.82
CA LEU A 48 2.35 -3.83 3.79
C LEU A 48 1.78 -3.58 2.40
N VAL A 49 1.28 -4.63 1.77
CA VAL A 49 0.59 -4.59 0.48
C VAL A 49 -0.83 -5.08 0.69
N VAL A 50 -1.82 -4.36 0.16
CA VAL A 50 -3.24 -4.70 0.19
C VAL A 50 -3.78 -4.71 -1.23
N TRP A 51 -4.56 -5.73 -1.56
CA TRP A 51 -5.20 -5.86 -2.87
C TRP A 51 -6.60 -6.46 -2.75
N ALA A 52 -7.46 -6.07 -3.69
CA ALA A 52 -8.84 -6.55 -3.76
C ALA A 52 -8.91 -7.82 -4.61
N LEU A 53 -9.66 -8.82 -4.16
CA LEU A 53 -9.98 -10.00 -4.97
C LEU A 53 -10.94 -9.60 -6.11
N PRO A 54 -10.95 -10.34 -7.24
CA PRO A 54 -11.91 -10.12 -8.32
C PRO A 54 -13.35 -10.25 -7.84
N GLU A 55 -14.27 -9.58 -8.55
CA GLU A 55 -15.70 -9.68 -8.26
C GLU A 55 -16.17 -11.14 -8.29
N GLY A 56 -16.95 -11.54 -7.27
CA GLY A 56 -17.50 -12.89 -7.16
C GLY A 56 -16.55 -13.91 -6.53
N VAL A 57 -15.27 -13.59 -6.33
CA VAL A 57 -14.31 -14.46 -5.65
C VAL A 57 -14.31 -14.17 -4.14
N ASN A 58 -14.50 -15.21 -3.33
CA ASN A 58 -14.64 -15.09 -1.87
C ASN A 58 -13.49 -15.74 -1.09
N HIS A 59 -12.51 -16.35 -1.77
CA HIS A 59 -11.31 -16.91 -1.18
C HIS A 59 -10.09 -16.65 -2.07
N VAL A 60 -8.94 -16.34 -1.47
CA VAL A 60 -7.72 -15.97 -2.22
C VAL A 60 -7.21 -17.10 -3.13
N ASP A 61 -7.38 -18.35 -2.71
CA ASP A 61 -6.96 -19.53 -3.49
C ASP A 61 -7.80 -19.76 -4.76
N ASP A 62 -8.97 -19.13 -4.85
CA ASP A 62 -9.85 -19.22 -6.02
C ASP A 62 -9.57 -18.12 -7.06
N VAL A 63 -8.61 -17.22 -6.80
CA VAL A 63 -8.22 -16.18 -7.75
C VAL A 63 -7.43 -16.82 -8.89
N PRO A 64 -7.83 -16.63 -10.17
CA PRO A 64 -7.08 -17.15 -11.31
C PRO A 64 -5.65 -16.60 -11.36
N GLN A 65 -4.68 -17.46 -11.69
CA GLN A 65 -3.27 -17.08 -11.72
C GLN A 65 -2.96 -15.92 -12.68
N ASP A 66 -3.73 -15.82 -13.78
CA ASP A 66 -3.63 -14.77 -14.79
C ASP A 66 -4.53 -13.55 -14.51
N SER A 67 -5.15 -13.50 -13.32
CA SER A 67 -6.00 -12.38 -12.92
C SER A 67 -5.20 -11.08 -12.80
N VAL A 68 -5.70 -10.02 -13.45
CA VAL A 68 -5.18 -8.65 -13.33
C VAL A 68 -5.23 -8.12 -11.88
N ALA A 69 -6.05 -8.72 -11.02
CA ALA A 69 -6.14 -8.35 -9.60
C ALA A 69 -4.80 -8.52 -8.86
N HIS A 70 -3.95 -9.46 -9.29
CA HIS A 70 -2.60 -9.62 -8.73
C HIS A 70 -1.68 -8.42 -9.04
N GLY A 71 -1.99 -7.66 -10.09
CA GLY A 71 -1.28 -6.44 -10.46
C GLY A 71 -1.83 -5.16 -9.81
N ASN A 72 -3.00 -5.22 -9.17
CA ASN A 72 -3.66 -4.05 -8.57
C ASN A 72 -3.47 -4.04 -7.05
N TYR A 73 -2.77 -3.03 -6.53
CA TYR A 73 -2.55 -2.93 -5.09
C TYR A 73 -2.33 -1.49 -4.61
N ILE A 74 -2.58 -1.29 -3.33
CA ILE A 74 -1.99 -0.21 -2.54
C ILE A 74 -0.93 -0.82 -1.62
N GLN A 75 0.21 -0.15 -1.47
CA GLN A 75 1.27 -0.57 -0.56
C GLN A 75 1.86 0.61 0.21
N CYS A 76 2.49 0.31 1.33
CA CYS A 76 3.38 1.23 2.01
C CYS A 76 4.71 0.55 2.31
N ALA A 77 5.80 1.34 2.34
CA ALA A 77 7.13 0.85 2.68
C ALA A 77 7.88 1.81 3.60
N GLY A 78 8.48 1.29 4.68
CA GLY A 78 9.14 2.05 5.73
C GLY A 78 8.79 1.56 7.13
N SER A 79 8.67 2.49 8.06
CA SER A 79 8.18 2.24 9.43
C SER A 79 6.87 2.98 9.67
N THR A 80 6.15 2.64 10.74
CA THR A 80 4.96 3.38 11.19
C THR A 80 5.21 4.87 11.46
N ARG A 81 6.47 5.29 11.62
CA ARG A 81 6.86 6.69 11.82
C ARG A 81 7.16 7.45 10.52
N ALA A 82 7.55 6.74 9.47
CA ALA A 82 7.89 7.29 8.16
C ALA A 82 7.86 6.18 7.12
N MET A 83 6.92 6.28 6.17
CA MET A 83 6.73 5.34 5.06
C MET A 83 6.35 6.07 3.77
N THR A 84 6.58 5.44 2.62
CA THR A 84 5.89 5.79 1.37
C THR A 84 4.52 5.16 1.32
N VAL A 85 3.65 5.70 0.47
CA VAL A 85 2.46 4.99 -0.02
C VAL A 85 2.53 4.95 -1.54
N GLU A 86 2.30 3.78 -2.12
CA GLU A 86 2.32 3.56 -3.56
C GLU A 86 1.08 2.80 -4.00
N ILE A 87 0.65 3.06 -5.23
CA ILE A 87 -0.52 2.42 -5.84
C ILE A 87 -0.12 1.93 -7.23
N ARG A 88 -0.48 0.68 -7.55
CA ARG A 88 -0.37 0.14 -8.90
C ARG A 88 -1.77 -0.10 -9.47
N VAL A 89 -2.00 0.39 -10.67
CA VAL A 89 -3.22 0.19 -11.44
C VAL A 89 -2.85 -0.47 -12.77
N THR A 90 -3.44 -1.63 -13.03
CA THR A 90 -3.22 -2.46 -14.21
C THR A 90 -4.44 -2.34 -15.12
N ALA A 91 -4.20 -1.98 -16.38
CA ALA A 91 -5.20 -1.94 -17.43
C ALA A 91 -5.59 -3.35 -17.89
N GLU A 92 -6.70 -3.47 -18.62
CA GLU A 92 -7.20 -4.76 -19.12
C GLU A 92 -6.22 -5.47 -20.06
N ASP A 93 -5.36 -4.73 -20.75
CA ASP A 93 -4.32 -5.28 -21.64
C ASP A 93 -3.05 -5.76 -20.89
N GLY A 94 -3.05 -5.66 -19.55
CA GLY A 94 -1.95 -6.06 -18.68
C GLY A 94 -0.84 -5.01 -18.53
N SER A 95 -0.93 -3.87 -19.23
CA SER A 95 -0.07 -2.71 -18.95
C SER A 95 -0.43 -2.13 -17.58
N TYR A 96 0.52 -1.48 -16.91
CA TYR A 96 0.27 -0.89 -15.60
C TYR A 96 0.94 0.47 -15.44
N GLU A 97 0.33 1.32 -14.61
CA GLU A 97 0.95 2.51 -14.06
C GLU A 97 1.16 2.32 -12.56
N GLN A 98 2.34 2.70 -12.08
CA GLN A 98 2.63 2.75 -10.65
C GLN A 98 2.89 4.18 -10.22
N TYR A 99 2.35 4.54 -9.07
CA TYR A 99 2.42 5.88 -8.52
C TYR A 99 2.95 5.84 -7.10
N THR A 100 3.76 6.83 -6.74
CA THR A 100 3.91 7.23 -5.34
C THR A 100 2.87 8.29 -5.02
N VAL A 101 2.36 8.25 -3.79
CA VAL A 101 1.32 9.15 -3.30
C VAL A 101 1.96 10.28 -2.49
N ALA A 102 1.41 11.48 -2.60
CA ALA A 102 1.76 12.63 -1.77
C ALA A 102 0.58 13.04 -0.89
N ARG A 103 0.84 13.44 0.37
CA ARG A 103 -0.21 13.91 1.30
C ARG A 103 -0.78 15.28 0.93
N LYS A 104 -0.06 16.02 0.09
CA LYS A 104 -0.40 17.32 -0.49
C LYS A 104 0.44 17.49 -1.78
N PRO A 105 0.09 18.42 -2.69
CA PRO A 105 0.86 18.63 -3.91
C PRO A 105 2.34 18.95 -3.60
N VAL A 106 3.25 18.35 -4.38
CA VAL A 106 4.68 18.66 -4.31
C VAL A 106 4.88 20.10 -4.77
N THR A 107 5.44 20.94 -3.89
CA THR A 107 5.62 22.37 -4.15
C THR A 107 6.98 22.71 -4.73
N ASP A 108 7.99 21.93 -4.36
CA ASP A 108 9.37 22.06 -4.85
C ASP A 108 9.81 20.70 -5.41
N PRO A 109 9.87 20.53 -6.75
CA PRO A 109 10.27 19.28 -7.37
C PRO A 109 11.76 18.97 -7.20
N ASP A 110 12.58 19.92 -6.75
CA ASP A 110 14.00 19.71 -6.48
C ASP A 110 14.26 19.37 -4.99
N ALA A 111 13.24 19.45 -4.13
CA ALA A 111 13.34 19.07 -2.73
C ALA A 111 13.21 17.55 -2.57
N TRP A 112 14.27 16.92 -2.08
CA TRP A 112 14.33 15.48 -1.81
C TRP A 112 14.62 15.20 -0.34
N THR A 113 14.02 14.13 0.16
CA THR A 113 14.37 13.52 1.44
C THR A 113 14.55 12.02 1.26
N ALA A 114 15.26 11.40 2.20
CA ALA A 114 15.40 9.96 2.22
C ALA A 114 14.50 9.36 3.30
N ILE A 115 13.76 8.31 2.93
CA ILE A 115 13.32 7.31 3.91
C ILE A 115 14.18 6.07 3.75
N THR A 116 14.28 5.27 4.80
CA THR A 116 15.05 4.03 4.75
C THR A 116 14.24 2.86 5.27
N TRP A 117 14.43 1.70 4.65
CA TRP A 117 13.98 0.42 5.18
C TRP A 117 15.11 -0.62 5.12
N VAL A 118 14.81 -1.85 5.56
CA VAL A 118 15.79 -2.93 5.78
C VAL A 118 16.87 -2.53 6.80
N GLY A 119 16.46 -1.85 7.89
CA GLY A 119 17.39 -1.43 8.94
C GLY A 119 18.41 -0.41 8.45
N ASN A 120 17.92 0.66 7.79
CA ASN A 120 18.72 1.76 7.23
C ASN A 120 19.62 1.42 6.03
N ARG A 121 19.47 0.23 5.43
CA ARG A 121 20.34 -0.23 4.32
C ARG A 121 19.84 0.17 2.94
N MET A 122 18.55 0.46 2.79
CA MET A 122 17.94 0.83 1.53
C MET A 122 17.34 2.23 1.64
N PRO A 123 18.11 3.29 1.31
CA PRO A 123 17.56 4.63 1.19
C PRO A 123 16.74 4.76 -0.10
N VAL A 124 15.57 5.37 -0.01
CA VAL A 124 14.75 5.75 -1.16
C VAL A 124 14.49 7.24 -1.10
N GLN A 125 14.76 7.90 -2.24
CA GLN A 125 14.57 9.32 -2.42
C GLN A 125 13.10 9.59 -2.77
N VAL A 126 12.48 10.46 -1.99
CA VAL A 126 11.09 10.86 -2.12
C VAL A 126 10.95 12.35 -1.87
N HIS A 127 9.87 12.96 -2.33
CA HIS A 127 9.57 14.32 -1.92
C HIS A 127 9.13 14.33 -0.44
N PRO A 128 9.41 15.42 0.30
CA PRO A 128 8.94 15.54 1.68
C PRO A 128 7.45 15.29 1.85
N GLU A 129 6.62 15.64 0.86
CA GLU A 129 5.17 15.41 0.78
C GLU A 129 4.76 13.95 0.61
N GLU A 130 5.65 13.06 0.18
CA GLU A 130 5.40 11.64 -0.08
C GLU A 130 5.69 10.75 1.14
N VAL A 131 6.10 11.37 2.26
CA VAL A 131 6.37 10.67 3.52
C VAL A 131 5.14 10.67 4.43
N PHE A 132 4.70 9.50 4.86
CA PHE A 132 3.53 9.33 5.71
C PHE A 132 3.94 8.79 7.09
N THR A 133 3.22 9.22 8.13
CA THR A 133 3.08 8.37 9.33
C THR A 133 2.07 7.26 9.04
N GLY A 134 2.06 6.22 9.86
CA GLY A 134 1.07 5.15 9.79
C GLY A 134 -0.37 5.65 9.89
N GLU A 135 -0.63 6.62 10.78
CA GLU A 135 -1.94 7.28 10.91
C GLU A 135 -2.37 7.97 9.61
N GLN A 136 -1.45 8.68 8.94
CA GLN A 136 -1.76 9.34 7.67
C GLN A 136 -2.00 8.33 6.55
N ALA A 137 -1.22 7.24 6.49
CA ALA A 137 -1.39 6.18 5.51
C ALA A 137 -2.70 5.42 5.72
N ALA A 138 -3.12 5.17 6.97
CA ALA A 138 -4.34 4.43 7.29
C ALA A 138 -5.59 5.05 6.63
N SER A 139 -5.68 6.38 6.58
CA SER A 139 -6.80 7.06 5.92
C SER A 139 -6.86 6.77 4.41
N ILE A 140 -5.70 6.63 3.74
CA ILE A 140 -5.63 6.34 2.31
C ILE A 140 -5.97 4.87 2.05
N PHE A 141 -5.45 3.95 2.88
CA PHE A 141 -5.80 2.53 2.80
C PHE A 141 -7.29 2.31 3.04
N ARG A 142 -7.89 2.99 4.01
CA ARG A 142 -9.33 2.90 4.27
C ARG A 142 -10.16 3.34 3.07
N ALA A 143 -9.85 4.49 2.46
CA ALA A 143 -10.54 4.95 1.24
C ALA A 143 -10.40 3.96 0.07
N TYR A 144 -9.22 3.34 -0.09
CA TYR A 144 -9.01 2.29 -1.09
C TYR A 144 -9.86 1.04 -0.80
N ILE A 145 -9.91 0.59 0.46
CA ILE A 145 -10.60 -0.64 0.86
C ILE A 145 -12.12 -0.48 0.84
N GLU A 146 -12.64 0.60 1.43
CA GLU A 146 -14.09 0.78 1.60
C GLU A 146 -14.75 1.35 0.35
N ASP A 147 -14.12 2.32 -0.30
CA ASP A 147 -14.72 3.09 -1.40
C ASP A 147 -14.14 2.71 -2.77
N GLY A 148 -13.04 1.94 -2.82
CA GLY A 148 -12.33 1.64 -4.07
C GLY A 148 -11.69 2.88 -4.70
N VAL A 149 -11.40 3.92 -3.90
CA VAL A 149 -10.91 5.21 -4.38
C VAL A 149 -9.42 5.34 -4.16
N ILE A 150 -8.73 5.88 -5.16
CA ILE A 150 -7.32 6.30 -5.06
C ILE A 150 -7.22 7.83 -4.96
N PRO A 151 -6.13 8.39 -4.42
CA PRO A 151 -5.90 9.83 -4.36
C PRO A 151 -6.02 10.49 -5.76
N PRO A 152 -6.43 11.77 -5.81
CA PRO A 152 -6.56 12.49 -7.07
C PRO A 152 -5.20 12.69 -7.77
N ARG A 153 -5.22 12.88 -9.10
CA ARG A 153 -4.02 12.81 -9.96
C ARG A 153 -2.90 13.77 -9.55
N GLU A 154 -3.24 14.94 -9.02
CA GLU A 154 -2.31 15.96 -8.52
C GLU A 154 -1.51 15.53 -7.28
N LEU A 155 -1.94 14.46 -6.60
CA LEU A 155 -1.24 13.82 -5.49
C LEU A 155 -0.47 12.56 -5.91
N LEU A 156 -0.48 12.22 -7.19
CA LEU A 156 0.17 11.03 -7.72
C LEU A 156 1.37 11.43 -8.57
N ARG A 157 2.56 10.91 -8.24
CA ARG A 157 3.73 11.00 -9.12
C ARG A 157 4.00 9.63 -9.71
N THR A 158 4.03 9.55 -11.04
CA THR A 158 4.32 8.31 -11.75
C THR A 158 5.74 7.84 -11.43
N LEU A 159 5.88 6.55 -11.14
CA LEU A 159 7.15 5.87 -10.98
C LEU A 159 7.50 5.17 -12.28
N ASP A 160 8.73 5.40 -12.76
CA ASP A 160 9.31 4.70 -13.90
C ASP A 160 10.14 3.53 -13.35
N ILE A 161 9.64 2.31 -13.50
CA ILE A 161 10.18 1.07 -12.88
C ILE A 161 10.30 -0.07 -13.89
#